data_AF-A0A940XVT4-F1
#
_entry.id   AF-A0A940XVT4-F1
#
_cell.length_a   1.000
_cell.length_b   1.000
_cell.length_c   1.000
_cell.angle_alpha   90.00
_cell.angle_beta   90.00
_cell.angle_gamma   90.00
#
_symmetry.space_group_name_H-M   'P 1'
#
loop_
_entity.id
_entity.type
_entity.pdbx_description
1 polymer ?
#
loop_
_entity_poly.entity_id
_entity_poly.type
_entity_poly.pdbx_seq_one_letter_code
_entity_poly.pdbx_strand_id
1 'polypeptide(L)'
;MSPPTPTAATVRTEDAVPALLASLQATLQGPTDQTGCPLPPSIASAFADDSTVRPLAAAGGVWAVLRESPDRSCQVLCMHNPSSDAVSASLHALLPETAGQQAHFVRGALHTTQETDGLHVHLAAFGHAWITFTR
;
A
#
# COMPACT_ATOMS: atom_id res chain seq x y z
N MET A 1 19.04 31.81 -21.83
CA MET A 1 18.00 30.81 -22.12
C MET A 1 17.61 30.17 -20.80
N SER A 2 16.44 30.53 -20.27
CA SER A 2 15.92 29.94 -19.04
C SER A 2 15.06 28.71 -19.39
N PRO A 3 15.08 27.62 -18.59
CA PRO A 3 14.24 26.46 -18.83
C PRO A 3 12.76 26.79 -18.55
N PRO A 4 11.80 26.13 -19.24
CA PRO A 4 10.39 26.31 -18.95
C PRO A 4 10.03 25.72 -17.58
N THR A 5 9.28 26.49 -16.80
CA THR A 5 8.64 26.07 -15.54
C THR A 5 7.67 24.90 -15.81
N PRO A 6 7.71 23.80 -15.05
CA PRO A 6 6.73 22.73 -15.21
C PRO A 6 5.35 23.22 -14.74
N THR A 7 4.40 23.25 -15.68
CA THR A 7 2.97 23.43 -15.39
C THR A 7 2.52 22.30 -14.46
N ALA A 8 2.15 22.64 -13.24
CA ALA A 8 1.46 21.72 -12.34
C ALA A 8 0.18 21.25 -13.02
N ALA A 9 0.11 19.95 -13.35
CA ALA A 9 -1.11 19.34 -13.88
C ALA A 9 -2.16 19.36 -12.77
N THR A 10 -3.10 20.31 -12.85
CA THR A 10 -4.30 20.31 -12.02
C THR A 10 -5.13 19.10 -12.39
N VAL A 11 -5.02 18.03 -11.58
CA VAL A 11 -5.92 16.88 -11.65
C VAL A 11 -7.33 17.41 -11.39
N ARG A 12 -8.20 17.31 -12.40
CA ARG A 12 -9.60 17.74 -12.27
C ARG A 12 -10.28 16.84 -11.24
N THR A 13 -10.97 17.47 -10.28
CA THR A 13 -11.66 16.79 -9.17
C THR A 13 -12.68 15.74 -9.65
N GLU A 14 -13.15 15.83 -10.90
CA GLU A 14 -14.07 14.88 -11.53
C GLU A 14 -13.44 13.49 -11.83
N ASP A 15 -12.12 13.42 -12.05
CA ASP A 15 -11.39 12.16 -12.25
C ASP A 15 -10.90 11.51 -10.94
N ALA A 16 -11.00 12.22 -9.81
CA ALA A 16 -10.48 11.75 -8.54
C ALA A 16 -11.35 10.65 -7.90
N VAL A 17 -12.67 10.68 -8.11
CA VAL A 17 -13.60 9.71 -7.51
C VAL A 17 -13.47 8.31 -8.12
N PRO A 18 -13.42 8.13 -9.46
CA PRO A 18 -13.17 6.83 -10.06
C PRO A 18 -11.80 6.25 -9.69
N ALA A 19 -10.76 7.09 -9.66
CA ALA A 19 -9.40 6.67 -9.28
C ALA A 19 -9.33 6.22 -7.82
N LEU A 20 -9.99 6.95 -6.91
CA LEU A 20 -10.09 6.59 -5.49
C LEU A 20 -10.80 5.25 -5.31
N LEU A 21 -11.96 5.06 -5.95
CA LEU A 21 -12.72 3.81 -5.86
C LEU A 21 -11.95 2.62 -6.42
N ALA A 22 -11.32 2.79 -7.59
CA ALA A 22 -10.51 1.74 -8.19
C ALA A 22 -9.32 1.37 -7.29
N SER A 23 -8.65 2.36 -6.68
CA SER A 23 -7.55 2.08 -5.77
C SER A 23 -8.02 1.44 -4.47
N LEU A 24 -9.17 1.86 -3.90
CA LEU A 24 -9.73 1.22 -2.71
C LEU A 24 -10.14 -0.23 -2.98
N GLN A 25 -10.75 -0.50 -4.13
CA GLN A 25 -11.06 -1.86 -4.57
C GLN A 25 -9.78 -2.69 -4.72
N ALA A 26 -8.76 -2.16 -5.39
CA ALA A 26 -7.47 -2.83 -5.54
C ALA A 26 -6.76 -3.08 -4.20
N THR A 27 -6.95 -2.22 -3.20
CA THR A 27 -6.35 -2.40 -1.87
C THR A 27 -7.10 -3.41 -1.01
N LEU A 28 -8.45 -3.44 -1.09
CA LEU A 28 -9.29 -4.20 -0.18
C LEU A 28 -9.71 -5.58 -0.71
N GLN A 29 -9.84 -5.71 -2.03
CA GLN A 29 -10.27 -6.95 -2.67
C GLN A 29 -9.04 -7.74 -3.12
N GLY A 30 -8.87 -8.94 -2.55
CA GLY A 30 -8.06 -10.00 -3.15
C GLY A 30 -8.48 -10.22 -4.61
N PRO A 31 -7.62 -10.81 -5.45
CA PRO A 31 -7.57 -10.52 -6.87
C PRO A 31 -8.88 -10.83 -7.61
N THR A 32 -9.55 -9.79 -8.13
CA THR A 32 -10.10 -9.84 -9.48
C THR A 32 -9.02 -9.33 -10.40
N ASP A 33 -8.17 -10.24 -10.86
CA ASP A 33 -6.99 -9.88 -11.63
C ASP A 33 -7.37 -9.49 -13.05
N GLN A 34 -7.17 -8.21 -13.43
CA GLN A 34 -7.19 -7.80 -14.82
C GLN A 34 -5.85 -8.12 -15.53
N THR A 35 -4.83 -8.59 -14.80
CA THR A 35 -3.46 -8.83 -15.32
C THR A 35 -3.01 -10.31 -15.36
N GLY A 36 -3.79 -11.24 -14.81
CA GLY A 36 -3.63 -12.70 -15.00
C GLY A 36 -2.48 -13.40 -14.28
N CYS A 37 -1.76 -12.76 -13.36
CA CYS A 37 -0.73 -13.40 -12.55
C CYS A 37 -1.30 -13.80 -11.17
N PRO A 38 -1.54 -15.11 -10.93
CA PRO A 38 -2.06 -15.55 -9.65
C PRO A 38 -1.08 -15.22 -8.52
N LEU A 39 -1.62 -14.70 -7.41
CA LEU A 39 -0.83 -14.47 -6.20
C LEU A 39 -0.27 -15.80 -5.67
N PRO A 40 0.92 -15.78 -5.05
CA PRO A 40 1.40 -16.95 -4.33
C PRO A 40 0.36 -17.46 -3.32
N PRO A 41 0.21 -18.78 -3.12
CA PRO A 41 -0.81 -19.34 -2.23
C PRO A 41 -0.76 -18.78 -0.80
N SER A 42 0.44 -18.48 -0.29
CA SER A 42 0.63 -17.85 1.02
C SER A 42 0.06 -16.43 1.09
N ILE A 43 0.21 -15.64 0.02
CA ILE A 43 -0.38 -14.30 -0.06
C ILE A 43 -1.90 -14.41 -0.20
N ALA A 44 -2.38 -15.35 -1.03
CA ALA A 44 -3.81 -15.56 -1.23
C ALA A 44 -4.56 -15.92 0.07
N SER A 45 -3.93 -16.68 0.97
CA SER A 45 -4.55 -17.06 2.25
C SER A 45 -4.79 -15.86 3.19
N ALA A 46 -4.00 -14.78 3.08
CA ALA A 46 -4.26 -13.54 3.81
C ALA A 46 -5.52 -12.79 3.31
N PHE A 47 -6.08 -13.19 2.16
CA PHE A 47 -7.32 -12.63 1.61
C PHE A 47 -8.50 -13.60 1.66
N ALA A 48 -8.37 -14.75 2.34
CA ALA A 48 -9.48 -15.66 2.57
C ALA A 48 -10.60 -14.99 3.40
N ASP A 49 -11.83 -15.51 3.30
CA ASP A 49 -12.99 -14.93 4.00
C ASP A 49 -12.86 -14.95 5.53
N ASP A 50 -12.09 -15.88 6.07
CA ASP A 50 -11.76 -16.03 7.48
C ASP A 50 -10.44 -15.35 7.89
N SER A 51 -9.83 -14.57 6.98
CA SER A 51 -8.65 -13.77 7.31
C SER A 51 -8.96 -12.69 8.34
N THR A 52 -7.98 -12.43 9.21
CA THR A 52 -8.08 -11.32 10.16
C THR A 52 -7.70 -10.03 9.45
N VAL A 53 -8.52 -8.99 9.62
CA VAL A 53 -8.30 -7.66 9.05
C VAL A 53 -8.14 -6.66 10.17
N ARG A 54 -6.95 -6.05 10.29
CA ARG A 54 -6.62 -5.06 11.31
C ARG A 54 -6.32 -3.70 10.67
N PRO A 55 -7.22 -2.72 10.82
CA PRO A 55 -6.90 -1.34 10.45
C PRO A 55 -5.72 -0.81 11.26
N LEU A 56 -4.82 -0.09 10.59
CA LEU A 56 -3.67 0.55 11.23
C LEU A 56 -3.84 2.06 11.21
N ALA A 57 -3.47 2.71 12.31
CA ALA A 57 -3.41 4.16 12.38
C ALA A 57 -2.15 4.64 11.67
N ALA A 58 -2.28 5.09 10.42
CA ALA A 58 -1.18 5.72 9.70
C ALA A 58 -1.17 7.23 9.90
N ALA A 59 0.02 7.79 10.11
CA ALA A 59 0.23 9.23 9.98
C ALA A 59 0.27 9.63 8.49
N GLY A 60 0.12 10.92 8.20
CA GLY A 60 0.34 11.45 6.84
C GLY A 60 -0.77 11.14 5.82
N GLY A 61 -1.98 10.79 6.27
CA GLY A 61 -3.14 10.61 5.38
C GLY A 61 -3.17 9.28 4.62
N VAL A 62 -2.20 8.39 4.86
CA VAL A 62 -2.22 7.01 4.35
C VAL A 62 -3.34 6.22 5.02
N TRP A 63 -3.99 5.34 4.28
CA TRP A 63 -4.86 4.30 4.82
C TRP A 63 -4.09 2.99 4.79
N ALA A 64 -4.03 2.30 5.92
CA ALA A 64 -3.28 1.06 6.06
C ALA A 64 -4.12 0.00 6.77
N VAL A 65 -4.07 -1.22 6.25
CA VAL A 65 -4.74 -2.39 6.82
C VAL A 65 -3.77 -3.56 6.77
N LEU A 66 -3.58 -4.23 7.89
CA LEU A 66 -2.90 -5.51 7.92
C LEU A 66 -3.91 -6.64 7.73
N ARG A 67 -3.66 -7.49 6.75
CA ARG A 67 -4.37 -8.75 6.57
C ARG A 67 -3.50 -9.90 7.03
N GLU A 68 -4.05 -10.78 7.83
CA GLU A 68 -3.35 -11.94 8.38
C GLU A 68 -4.10 -13.21 8.00
N SER A 69 -3.37 -14.21 7.52
CA SER A 69 -3.96 -15.52 7.22
C SER A 69 -4.49 -16.16 8.51
N PRO A 70 -5.49 -17.05 8.43
CA PRO A 70 -6.11 -17.68 9.62
C PRO A 70 -5.10 -18.46 10.47
N ASP A 71 -4.14 -19.11 9.82
CA ASP A 71 -3.03 -19.84 10.43
C ASP A 71 -1.85 -18.94 10.84
N ARG A 72 -1.95 -17.62 10.59
CA ARG A 72 -0.92 -16.60 10.82
C ARG A 72 0.42 -16.87 10.14
N SER A 73 0.43 -17.73 9.12
CA SER A 73 1.62 -18.04 8.34
C SER A 73 2.02 -16.91 7.39
N CYS A 74 1.07 -16.04 7.03
CA CYS A 74 1.31 -14.90 6.15
C CYS A 74 0.60 -13.65 6.67
N GLN A 75 1.27 -12.50 6.48
CA GLN A 75 0.69 -11.19 6.71
C GLN A 75 0.95 -10.31 5.49
N VAL A 76 -0.06 -9.54 5.09
CA VAL A 76 0.00 -8.60 3.97
C VAL A 76 -0.48 -7.24 4.45
N LEU A 77 0.45 -6.29 4.51
CA LEU A 77 0.15 -4.90 4.73
C LEU A 77 -0.35 -4.29 3.42
N CYS A 78 -1.60 -3.85 3.42
CA CYS A 78 -2.26 -3.16 2.33
C CYS A 78 -2.27 -1.66 2.64
N MET A 79 -1.58 -0.86 1.83
CA MET A 79 -1.49 0.58 1.96
C MET A 79 -2.17 1.28 0.79
N HIS A 80 -2.81 2.40 1.06
CA HIS A 80 -3.47 3.24 0.07
C HIS A 80 -3.29 4.72 0.42
N ASN A 81 -3.01 5.53 -0.58
CA ASN A 81 -3.05 6.98 -0.47
C ASN A 81 -4.38 7.48 -1.08
N PRO A 82 -5.35 7.95 -0.28
CA PRO A 82 -6.61 8.50 -0.80
C PRO A 82 -6.47 9.94 -1.32
N SER A 83 -5.29 10.57 -1.21
CA SER A 83 -5.08 11.98 -1.57
C SER A 83 -4.50 12.17 -2.97
N SER A 84 -4.64 13.39 -3.49
CA SER A 84 -4.03 13.84 -4.75
C SER A 84 -2.55 14.20 -4.63
N ASP A 85 -2.00 14.20 -3.43
CA ASP A 85 -0.60 14.51 -3.16
C ASP A 85 0.17 13.21 -2.90
N ALA A 86 1.49 13.22 -3.11
CA ALA A 86 2.31 12.09 -2.68
C ALA A 86 2.41 12.05 -1.15
N VAL A 87 2.39 10.85 -0.57
CA VAL A 87 2.45 10.64 0.87
C VAL A 87 3.50 9.59 1.22
N SER A 88 4.05 9.70 2.43
CA SER A 88 4.98 8.73 2.98
C SER A 88 4.50 8.22 4.33
N ALA A 89 4.85 6.98 4.65
CA ALA A 89 4.66 6.42 5.98
C ALA A 89 5.83 5.52 6.38
N SER A 90 6.26 5.64 7.63
CA SER A 90 7.23 4.73 8.24
C SER A 90 6.58 3.37 8.49
N LEU A 91 7.15 2.31 7.90
CA LEU A 91 6.69 0.95 8.14
C LEU A 91 6.90 0.52 9.60
N HIS A 92 7.98 0.98 10.21
CA HIS A 92 8.27 0.66 11.60
C HIS A 92 7.28 1.32 12.57
N ALA A 93 6.84 2.55 12.27
CA ALA A 93 5.78 3.21 13.04
C ALA A 93 4.42 2.53 12.87
N LEU A 94 4.12 2.01 11.68
CA LEU A 94 2.86 1.33 11.37
C LEU A 94 2.78 -0.07 12.00
N LEU A 95 3.88 -0.82 11.96
CA LEU A 95 3.96 -2.20 12.43
C LEU A 95 5.27 -2.41 13.22
N PRO A 96 5.36 -1.89 14.45
CA PRO A 96 6.54 -2.07 15.29
C PRO A 96 6.92 -3.54 15.49
N GLU A 97 5.95 -4.44 15.50
CA GLU A 97 6.11 -5.89 15.61
C GLU A 97 6.84 -6.54 14.42
N THR A 98 6.93 -5.85 13.28
CA THR A 98 7.66 -6.30 12.09
C THR A 98 9.10 -5.76 12.03
N ALA A 99 9.55 -5.07 13.09
CA ALA A 99 10.93 -4.60 13.19
C ALA A 99 11.94 -5.75 13.02
N GLY A 100 12.89 -5.57 12.11
CA GLY A 100 13.90 -6.58 11.78
C GLY A 100 13.45 -7.67 10.83
N GLN A 101 12.18 -7.68 10.39
CA GLN A 101 11.72 -8.54 9.31
C GLN A 101 12.05 -7.91 7.94
N GLN A 102 12.26 -8.75 6.93
CA GLN A 102 12.42 -8.30 5.55
C GLN A 102 11.05 -8.01 4.94
N ALA A 103 10.88 -6.78 4.43
CA ALA A 103 9.70 -6.37 3.70
C ALA A 103 9.83 -6.72 2.21
N HIS A 104 8.82 -7.38 1.65
CA HIS A 104 8.77 -7.77 0.24
C HIS A 104 7.58 -7.14 -0.45
N PHE A 105 7.83 -6.53 -1.60
CA PHE A 105 6.78 -5.98 -2.46
C PHE A 105 5.94 -7.10 -3.08
N VAL A 106 4.62 -6.95 -3.03
CA VAL A 106 3.65 -7.89 -3.60
C VAL A 106 2.93 -7.30 -4.80
N ARG A 107 2.36 -6.09 -4.65
CA ARG A 107 1.51 -5.46 -5.68
C ARG A 107 1.47 -3.94 -5.53
N GLY A 108 1.15 -3.24 -6.62
CA GLY A 108 0.89 -1.81 -6.63
C GLY A 108 2.06 -1.00 -7.18
N ALA A 109 2.25 0.20 -6.65
CA ALA A 109 3.40 1.04 -6.99
C ALA A 109 3.87 1.78 -5.74
N LEU A 110 5.16 1.68 -5.46
CA LEU A 110 5.80 2.38 -4.35
C LEU A 110 7.25 2.68 -4.69
N HIS A 111 7.84 3.57 -3.91
CA HIS A 111 9.28 3.60 -3.71
C HIS A 111 9.59 3.65 -2.22
N THR A 112 10.79 3.23 -1.85
CA THR A 112 11.22 3.19 -0.45
C THR A 112 12.44 4.05 -0.21
N THR A 113 12.48 4.72 0.93
CA THR A 113 13.68 5.39 1.45
C THR A 113 14.03 4.83 2.82
N GLN A 114 15.33 4.76 3.12
CA GLN A 114 15.81 4.46 4.46
C GLN A 114 16.02 5.77 5.21
N GLU A 115 15.30 5.97 6.29
CA GLU A 115 15.41 7.13 7.17
C GLU A 115 15.84 6.71 8.59
N THR A 116 16.04 7.70 9.48
CA THR A 116 16.56 7.47 10.84
C THR A 116 15.63 6.61 11.70
N ASP A 117 14.33 6.71 11.45
CA ASP A 117 13.26 5.97 12.14
C ASP A 117 12.82 4.69 11.40
N GLY A 118 13.48 4.35 10.28
CA GLY A 118 13.29 3.08 9.59
C GLY A 118 13.01 3.20 8.10
N LEU A 119 12.39 2.14 7.55
CA LEU A 119 12.01 2.06 6.14
C LEU A 119 10.71 2.84 5.91
N HIS A 120 10.76 3.85 5.05
CA HIS A 120 9.59 4.61 4.62
C HIS A 120 9.09 4.12 3.28
N VAL A 121 7.77 4.00 3.18
CA VAL A 121 7.07 3.69 1.93
C VAL A 121 6.40 4.95 1.44
N HIS A 122 6.69 5.29 0.19
CA HIS A 122 6.13 6.45 -0.48
C HIS A 122 5.13 6.00 -1.54
N LEU A 123 3.92 6.56 -1.46
CA LEU A 123 2.84 6.31 -2.39
C LEU A 123 2.59 7.58 -3.20
N ALA A 124 2.48 7.41 -4.52
CA ALA A 124 2.00 8.48 -5.39
C ALA A 124 0.55 8.87 -5.04
N ALA A 125 0.08 9.98 -5.60
CA ALA A 125 -1.32 10.37 -5.56
C ALA A 125 -2.24 9.20 -5.95
N PHE A 126 -3.25 8.91 -5.14
CA PHE A 126 -4.19 7.79 -5.35
C PHE A 126 -3.52 6.41 -5.47
N GLY A 127 -2.26 6.28 -5.01
CA GLY A 127 -1.47 5.06 -5.11
C GLY A 127 -1.88 4.00 -4.08
N HIS A 128 -1.46 2.76 -4.34
CA HIS A 128 -1.57 1.66 -3.38
C HIS A 128 -0.36 0.74 -3.46
N ALA A 129 -0.12 0.01 -2.38
CA ALA A 129 0.94 -0.97 -2.28
C ALA A 129 0.56 -2.12 -1.35
N TRP A 130 0.97 -3.32 -1.71
CA TRP A 130 0.91 -4.49 -0.85
C TRP A 130 2.32 -4.95 -0.52
N ILE A 131 2.56 -5.19 0.77
CA ILE A 131 3.85 -5.58 1.31
C ILE A 131 3.64 -6.79 2.22
N THR A 132 4.49 -7.80 2.10
CA THR A 132 4.53 -8.93 3.05
C THR A 132 5.85 -8.92 3.81
N PHE A 133 5.91 -9.64 4.93
CA PHE A 133 7.07 -9.68 5.80
C PHE A 133 7.56 -11.13 5.98
N THR A 134 8.87 -11.32 5.89
CA THR A 134 9.51 -12.60 6.24
C THR A 134 10.55 -12.37 7.32
N ARG A 135 10.76 -13.38 8.16
CA ARG A 135 11.87 -13.40 9.11
C ARG A 135 13.21 -13.56 8.40
#